data_AF-A0A8B8C8D9-F1
#
_entry.id   AF-A0A8B8C8D9-F1
#
_cell.length_a   1.000
_cell.length_b   1.000
_cell.length_c   1.000
_cell.angle_alpha   90.00
_cell.angle_beta   90.00
_cell.angle_gamma   90.00
#
_symmetry.space_group_name_H-M   'P 1'
#
loop_
_entity.id
_entity.type
_entity.pdbx_description
1 polymer ?
#
loop_
_entity_poly.entity_id
_entity_poly.type
_entity_poly.pdbx_seq_one_letter_code
_entity_poly.pdbx_strand_id
1 'polypeptide(L)'
;MEPPWHVMLQKVESQGGKIQTLTMDKDSTTIARVKATVNPNIRKKSDSNHTKKGFTGALVELSSTHKALRNIKVRGHIEKCFMYCVQQHQDNPAQLKTGLDNIVPHLYGEHHCCGSWCKSESTNYKPKNLPYGKPLSCSLLRSALENLFDKYAGKAEELSNVGSTQLNENFNQMVSSKAPKRLLANKLKRKRLQLCQRSAKRRRLELKAERLAKDASQSVLEGATYGSKIGLDEDTADLEDVIITPLKPSPESSSLMYFDLETTGFKRTSDIVQIAAICGDSSFNVYMNPSGRFTEEASRVTGLFYEGGIMKRHGQTLETISAEEGLKQFVNFLASSSKPILIGHNIQNFDVPILLYNLQRFDLVRYFQDEISGFIDTYKLSKKVFDKETVSNYKQETLVKAVLGLDYDAHNAMSDVISLKALYERKLASECDASDVFNWAYYSVKTSLEPLVNQKVISTLISVWSLVRDETGDSISVLALVVEVAVVRVVSSDRAGLRFEEKVGVDAA
;
A
#
# COMPACT_ATOMS: atom_id res chain seq x y z
N MET A 1 -31.47 20.91 0.56
CA MET A 1 -31.20 20.25 1.86
C MET A 1 -31.30 18.76 1.62
N GLU A 2 -30.39 17.94 2.17
CA GLU A 2 -30.61 16.49 2.19
C GLU A 2 -31.90 16.21 2.99
N PRO A 3 -32.80 15.35 2.51
CA PRO A 3 -33.99 15.00 3.27
C PRO A 3 -33.55 14.35 4.58
N PRO A 4 -34.19 14.69 5.72
CA PRO A 4 -33.90 14.05 6.99
C PRO A 4 -34.04 12.53 6.88
N TRP A 5 -33.13 11.80 7.52
CA TRP A 5 -33.01 10.35 7.39
C TRP A 5 -34.33 9.55 7.60
N HIS A 6 -35.21 10.05 8.48
CA HIS A 6 -36.52 9.45 8.75
C HIS A 6 -37.45 9.47 7.52
N VAL A 7 -37.34 10.50 6.67
CA VAL A 7 -38.11 10.62 5.42
C VAL A 7 -37.65 9.58 4.41
N MET A 8 -36.34 9.27 4.38
CA MET A 8 -35.81 8.22 3.51
C MET A 8 -36.31 6.83 3.96
N LEU A 9 -36.32 6.57 5.27
CA LEU A 9 -36.83 5.29 5.79
C LEU A 9 -38.33 5.11 5.56
N GLN A 10 -39.14 6.16 5.75
CA GLN A 10 -40.58 6.11 5.43
C GLN A 10 -40.82 5.74 3.98
N LYS A 11 -40.00 6.27 3.06
CA LYS A 11 -40.10 5.96 1.64
C LYS A 11 -39.78 4.48 1.35
N VAL A 12 -38.80 3.89 2.05
CA VAL A 12 -38.45 2.47 1.92
C VAL A 12 -39.59 1.58 2.43
N GLU A 13 -40.21 1.90 3.58
CA GLU A 13 -41.39 1.17 4.05
C GLU A 13 -42.59 1.32 3.12
N SER A 14 -42.84 2.52 2.58
CA SER A 14 -43.93 2.75 1.60
C SER A 14 -43.74 1.99 0.28
N GLN A 15 -42.51 1.60 -0.03
CA GLN A 15 -42.16 0.78 -1.19
C GLN A 15 -42.13 -0.73 -0.87
N GLY A 16 -42.58 -1.12 0.32
CA GLY A 16 -42.67 -2.52 0.76
C GLY A 16 -41.40 -3.07 1.42
N GLY A 17 -40.37 -2.25 1.62
CA GLY A 17 -39.14 -2.67 2.31
C GLY A 17 -39.35 -2.78 3.82
N LYS A 18 -38.90 -3.89 4.45
CA LYS A 18 -38.98 -4.08 5.91
C LYS A 18 -37.66 -3.68 6.57
N ILE A 19 -37.70 -2.68 7.46
CA ILE A 19 -36.53 -2.20 8.21
C ILE A 19 -36.65 -2.67 9.66
N GLN A 20 -35.78 -3.61 10.09
CA GLN A 20 -35.81 -4.15 11.45
C GLN A 20 -34.72 -3.59 12.37
N THR A 21 -33.49 -3.42 11.85
CA THR A 21 -32.34 -3.01 12.64
C THR A 21 -31.54 -1.94 11.91
N LEU A 22 -31.15 -0.90 12.62
CA LEU A 22 -30.31 0.19 12.10
C LEU A 22 -28.96 0.21 12.81
N THR A 23 -27.90 0.11 12.03
CA THR A 23 -26.53 0.27 12.53
C THR A 23 -26.14 1.75 12.45
N MET A 24 -25.92 2.41 13.59
CA MET A 24 -25.60 3.84 13.63
C MET A 24 -24.86 4.24 14.92
N ASP A 25 -24.25 5.43 14.89
CA ASP A 25 -23.59 6.06 16.04
C ASP A 25 -24.51 6.17 17.25
N LYS A 26 -23.96 6.37 18.46
CA LYS A 26 -24.73 6.53 19.71
C LYS A 26 -25.52 7.84 19.82
N ASP A 27 -26.04 8.36 18.72
CA ASP A 27 -27.01 9.46 18.72
C ASP A 27 -28.39 8.94 19.18
N SER A 28 -28.79 9.35 20.38
CA SER A 28 -30.08 9.01 20.99
C SER A 28 -31.23 9.80 20.38
N THR A 29 -30.97 11.01 19.86
CA THR A 29 -32.00 11.91 19.31
C THR A 29 -32.50 11.42 17.95
N THR A 30 -31.58 10.93 17.12
CA THR A 30 -31.86 10.38 15.80
C THR A 30 -32.73 9.12 15.92
N ILE A 31 -32.31 8.12 16.71
CA ILE A 31 -33.07 6.88 16.89
C ILE A 31 -34.44 7.11 17.53
N ALA A 32 -34.55 8.02 18.52
CA ALA A 32 -35.83 8.35 19.14
C ALA A 32 -36.82 8.92 18.10
N ARG A 33 -36.33 9.79 17.20
CA ARG A 33 -37.15 10.35 16.13
C ARG A 33 -37.65 9.28 15.17
N VAL A 34 -36.84 8.30 14.77
CA VAL A 34 -37.32 7.26 13.85
C VAL A 34 -38.21 6.23 14.48
N LYS A 35 -38.00 5.90 15.76
CA LYS A 35 -38.99 5.11 16.48
C LYS A 35 -40.34 5.81 16.55
N ALA A 36 -40.36 7.14 16.69
CA ALA A 36 -41.58 7.93 16.73
C ALA A 36 -42.25 8.11 15.35
N THR A 37 -41.47 8.27 14.27
CA THR A 37 -42.01 8.67 12.95
C THR A 37 -42.08 7.55 11.91
N VAL A 38 -41.36 6.44 12.10
CA VAL A 38 -41.27 5.35 11.12
C VAL A 38 -41.86 4.09 11.73
N ASN A 39 -41.17 3.51 12.71
CA ASN A 39 -41.59 2.27 13.34
C ASN A 39 -40.98 2.13 14.74
N PRO A 40 -41.80 1.99 15.80
CA PRO A 40 -41.32 1.93 17.19
C PRO A 40 -40.48 0.68 17.49
N ASN A 41 -40.63 -0.38 16.70
CA ASN A 41 -39.95 -1.66 16.89
C ASN A 41 -38.54 -1.71 16.28
N ILE A 42 -38.11 -0.65 15.57
CA ILE A 42 -36.77 -0.59 14.97
C ILE A 42 -35.70 -0.68 16.07
N ARG A 43 -34.83 -1.69 15.95
CA ARG A 43 -33.70 -1.88 16.86
C ARG A 43 -32.50 -1.05 16.41
N LYS A 44 -31.71 -0.60 17.37
CA LYS A 44 -30.44 0.09 17.10
C LYS A 44 -29.29 -0.85 17.41
N LYS A 45 -28.37 -0.99 16.46
CA LYS A 45 -27.13 -1.72 16.59
C LYS A 45 -25.98 -0.71 16.65
N SER A 46 -25.13 -0.80 17.67
CA SER A 46 -23.98 0.11 17.80
C SER A 46 -22.90 -0.28 16.80
N ASP A 47 -22.26 0.71 16.21
CA ASP A 47 -21.11 0.50 15.31
C ASP A 47 -19.84 0.07 16.09
N SER A 48 -19.07 -0.85 15.51
CA SER A 48 -17.85 -1.39 16.12
C SER A 48 -16.75 -0.32 16.29
N ASN A 49 -16.52 0.53 15.28
CA ASN A 49 -15.56 1.64 15.39
C ASN A 49 -15.98 2.68 16.42
N HIS A 50 -17.28 2.96 16.56
CA HIS A 50 -17.76 3.84 17.63
C HIS A 50 -17.50 3.23 19.01
N THR A 51 -17.72 1.92 19.17
CA THR A 51 -17.46 1.19 20.42
C THR A 51 -15.97 1.26 20.78
N LYS A 52 -15.10 0.98 19.80
CA LYS A 52 -13.65 1.13 19.90
C LYS A 52 -13.27 2.56 20.34
N LYS A 53 -13.70 3.58 19.60
CA LYS A 53 -13.39 5.00 19.89
C LYS A 53 -13.83 5.43 21.30
N GLY A 54 -15.02 4.99 21.73
CA GLY A 54 -15.51 5.28 23.07
C GLY A 54 -14.60 4.69 24.15
N PHE A 55 -14.18 3.44 23.97
CA PHE A 55 -13.27 2.76 24.90
C PHE A 55 -11.86 3.40 24.89
N THR A 56 -11.30 3.68 23.71
CA THR A 56 -10.03 4.41 23.58
C THR A 56 -10.09 5.78 24.26
N GLY A 57 -11.21 6.50 24.11
CA GLY A 57 -11.44 7.78 24.78
C GLY A 57 -11.36 7.68 26.30
N ALA A 58 -11.99 6.65 26.89
CA ALA A 58 -11.91 6.39 28.33
C ALA A 58 -10.48 6.08 28.80
N LEU A 59 -9.71 5.30 28.03
CA LEU A 59 -8.28 5.05 28.34
C LEU A 59 -7.42 6.32 28.23
N VAL A 60 -7.75 7.23 27.31
CA VAL A 60 -7.07 8.53 27.19
C VAL A 60 -7.40 9.41 28.39
N GLU A 61 -8.64 9.43 28.86
CA GLU A 61 -9.04 10.14 30.06
C GLU A 61 -8.28 9.63 31.30
N LEU A 62 -8.21 8.31 31.48
CA LEU A 62 -7.42 7.67 32.56
C LEU A 62 -5.91 7.92 32.46
N SER A 63 -5.39 8.30 31.29
CA SER A 63 -3.96 8.61 31.14
C SER A 63 -3.53 9.92 31.79
N SER A 64 -4.49 10.78 32.13
CA SER A 64 -4.24 12.02 32.89
C SER A 64 -3.72 11.69 34.30
N THR A 65 -4.36 10.72 34.97
CA THR A 65 -4.08 10.28 36.34
C THR A 65 -3.07 9.13 36.40
N HIS A 66 -3.10 8.19 35.44
CA HIS A 66 -2.23 7.01 35.46
C HIS A 66 -1.12 7.08 34.42
N LYS A 67 0.13 7.21 34.90
CA LYS A 67 1.33 7.38 34.04
C LYS A 67 1.53 6.22 33.05
N ALA A 68 1.20 4.98 33.42
CA ALA A 68 1.38 3.83 32.52
C ALA A 68 0.52 3.93 31.24
N LEU A 69 -0.67 4.53 31.34
CA LEU A 69 -1.57 4.75 30.20
C LEU A 69 -1.17 5.96 29.34
N ARG A 70 -0.15 6.74 29.73
CA ARG A 70 0.44 7.74 28.83
C ARG A 70 1.21 7.09 27.69
N ASN A 71 1.67 5.85 27.88
CA ASN A 71 2.30 5.07 26.84
C ASN A 71 1.22 4.58 25.85
N ILE A 72 1.32 5.03 24.60
CA ILE A 72 0.39 4.69 23.54
C ILE A 72 0.35 3.18 23.25
N LYS A 73 1.46 2.47 23.42
CA LYS A 73 1.54 1.01 23.21
C LYS A 73 0.73 0.24 24.25
N VAL A 74 0.75 0.71 25.51
CA VAL A 74 -0.03 0.11 26.60
C VAL A 74 -1.53 0.31 26.35
N ARG A 75 -1.94 1.54 25.99
CA ARG A 75 -3.35 1.79 25.62
C ARG A 75 -3.78 0.97 24.41
N GLY A 76 -2.93 0.89 23.37
CA GLY A 76 -3.21 0.10 22.18
C GLY A 76 -3.34 -1.39 22.47
N HIS A 77 -2.54 -1.93 23.40
CA HIS A 77 -2.67 -3.32 23.82
C HIS A 77 -3.99 -3.60 24.55
N ILE A 78 -4.37 -2.75 25.51
CA ILE A 78 -5.62 -2.88 26.26
C ILE A 78 -6.83 -2.76 25.33
N GLU A 79 -6.78 -1.82 24.37
CA GLU A 79 -7.79 -1.67 23.32
C GLU A 79 -7.94 -2.93 22.47
N LYS A 80 -6.84 -3.58 22.08
CA LYS A 80 -6.88 -4.84 21.34
C LYS A 80 -7.50 -5.97 22.16
N CYS A 81 -7.11 -6.15 23.41
CA CYS A 81 -7.69 -7.16 24.29
C CYS A 81 -9.21 -6.99 24.40
N PHE A 82 -9.67 -5.74 24.59
CA PHE A 82 -11.08 -5.40 24.62
C PHE A 82 -11.80 -5.76 23.31
N MET A 83 -11.29 -5.29 22.17
CA MET A 83 -11.94 -5.52 20.87
C MET A 83 -11.94 -6.99 20.46
N TYR A 84 -10.88 -7.74 20.78
CA TYR A 84 -10.84 -9.18 20.54
C TYR A 84 -11.88 -9.93 21.34
N CYS A 85 -12.03 -9.60 22.63
CA CYS A 85 -13.06 -10.20 23.47
C CYS A 85 -14.48 -9.92 22.93
N VAL A 86 -14.75 -8.67 22.52
CA VAL A 86 -16.03 -8.28 21.89
C VAL A 86 -16.29 -9.04 20.58
N GLN A 87 -15.27 -9.28 19.76
CA GLN A 87 -15.42 -10.01 18.50
C GLN A 87 -15.59 -11.53 18.69
N GLN A 88 -14.89 -12.13 19.65
CA GLN A 88 -14.94 -13.57 19.90
C GLN A 88 -16.28 -14.02 20.48
N HIS A 89 -16.94 -13.16 21.26
CA HIS A 89 -18.20 -13.49 21.93
C HIS A 89 -19.40 -12.76 21.31
N GLN A 90 -19.42 -12.64 19.98
CA GLN A 90 -20.61 -12.15 19.27
C GLN A 90 -21.82 -13.03 19.58
N ASP A 91 -22.96 -12.40 19.75
CA ASP A 91 -24.23 -13.03 20.12
C ASP A 91 -24.21 -13.85 21.43
N ASN A 92 -23.14 -13.74 22.24
CA ASN A 92 -23.00 -14.41 23.53
C ASN A 92 -22.63 -13.43 24.66
N PRO A 93 -23.61 -12.69 25.23
CA PRO A 93 -23.38 -11.68 26.27
C PRO A 93 -22.74 -12.24 27.55
N ALA A 94 -23.10 -13.48 27.93
CA ALA A 94 -22.61 -14.09 29.16
C ALA A 94 -21.11 -14.40 29.06
N GLN A 95 -20.66 -15.00 27.95
CA GLN A 95 -19.24 -15.24 27.73
C GLN A 95 -18.46 -13.95 27.49
N LEU A 96 -19.06 -12.96 26.83
CA LEU A 96 -18.45 -11.64 26.67
C LEU A 96 -18.17 -10.98 28.02
N LYS A 97 -19.14 -11.03 28.94
CA LYS A 97 -18.97 -10.49 30.30
C LYS A 97 -17.78 -11.15 31.01
N THR A 98 -17.78 -12.48 31.06
CA THR A 98 -16.68 -13.26 31.66
C THR A 98 -15.34 -12.96 30.99
N GLY A 99 -15.31 -12.84 29.66
CA GLY A 99 -14.10 -12.51 28.93
C GLY A 99 -13.55 -11.13 29.27
N LEU A 100 -14.43 -10.12 29.42
CA LEU A 100 -14.05 -8.76 29.80
C LEU A 100 -13.50 -8.71 31.24
N ASP A 101 -14.12 -9.43 32.17
CA ASP A 101 -13.70 -9.52 33.57
C ASP A 101 -12.28 -10.12 33.69
N ASN A 102 -11.89 -11.02 32.78
CA ASN A 102 -10.60 -11.69 32.76
C ASN A 102 -9.46 -10.88 32.10
N ILE A 103 -9.75 -9.77 31.41
CA ILE A 103 -8.71 -8.97 30.75
C ILE A 103 -7.81 -8.26 31.77
N VAL A 104 -8.36 -7.70 32.85
CA VAL A 104 -7.53 -7.00 33.83
C VAL A 104 -6.61 -7.95 34.59
N PRO A 105 -7.08 -9.08 35.16
CA PRO A 105 -6.18 -10.10 35.73
C PRO A 105 -5.05 -10.50 34.79
N HIS A 106 -5.36 -10.74 33.50
CA HIS A 106 -4.35 -11.05 32.48
C HIS A 106 -3.26 -9.98 32.34
N LEU A 107 -3.61 -8.70 32.33
CA LEU A 107 -2.65 -7.59 32.22
C LEU A 107 -1.72 -7.49 33.44
N TYR A 108 -2.13 -8.07 34.57
CA TYR A 108 -1.36 -8.13 35.82
C TYR A 108 -0.65 -9.47 36.03
N GLY A 109 -0.68 -10.36 35.02
CA GLY A 109 0.03 -11.65 35.04
C GLY A 109 -0.74 -12.78 35.74
N GLU A 110 -2.02 -12.57 36.03
CA GLU A 110 -2.90 -13.59 36.59
C GLU A 110 -3.60 -14.32 35.44
N HIS A 111 -3.13 -15.54 35.15
CA HIS A 111 -3.56 -16.30 33.99
C HIS A 111 -4.57 -17.43 34.31
N HIS A 112 -4.96 -17.59 35.58
CA HIS A 112 -5.83 -18.68 36.06
C HIS A 112 -7.22 -18.72 35.41
N CYS A 113 -7.71 -17.59 34.89
CA CYS A 113 -9.02 -17.46 34.26
C CYS A 113 -8.91 -17.08 32.77
N CYS A 114 -7.71 -17.18 32.18
CA CYS A 114 -7.51 -16.90 30.77
C CYS A 114 -8.08 -18.01 29.88
N GLY A 115 -8.65 -17.63 28.73
CA GLY A 115 -9.09 -18.58 27.70
C GLY A 115 -8.01 -18.87 26.66
N SER A 116 -8.39 -19.56 25.57
CA SER A 116 -7.52 -19.94 24.44
C SER A 116 -6.79 -18.79 23.73
N TRP A 117 -7.18 -17.54 24.01
CA TRP A 117 -6.50 -16.33 23.53
C TRP A 117 -5.19 -16.02 24.28
N CYS A 118 -4.96 -16.64 25.43
CA CYS A 118 -3.79 -16.40 26.25
C CYS A 118 -2.62 -17.31 25.85
N LYS A 119 -1.44 -16.72 25.66
CA LYS A 119 -0.22 -17.43 25.27
C LYS A 119 0.73 -17.69 26.44
N SER A 120 0.27 -17.54 27.68
CA SER A 120 1.09 -17.74 28.89
C SER A 120 1.60 -19.18 29.06
N GLU A 121 0.95 -20.15 28.40
CA GLU A 121 1.36 -21.56 28.37
C GLU A 121 2.60 -21.81 27.50
N SER A 122 3.00 -20.84 26.66
CA SER A 122 4.22 -20.94 25.87
C SER A 122 5.47 -20.68 26.72
N THR A 123 6.48 -21.57 26.60
CA THR A 123 7.77 -21.39 27.27
C THR A 123 8.39 -20.04 26.87
N ASN A 124 8.77 -19.21 27.85
CA ASN A 124 9.30 -17.86 27.68
C ASN A 124 8.31 -16.76 27.20
N TYR A 125 7.01 -16.87 27.48
CA TYR A 125 6.04 -15.80 27.16
C TYR A 125 6.42 -14.44 27.78
N LYS A 126 6.67 -13.43 26.93
CA LYS A 126 6.86 -12.03 27.33
C LYS A 126 5.81 -11.13 26.65
N PRO A 127 5.00 -10.36 27.39
CA PRO A 127 4.00 -9.47 26.82
C PRO A 127 4.69 -8.31 26.05
N LYS A 128 4.75 -8.41 24.72
CA LYS A 128 5.48 -7.48 23.83
C LYS A 128 5.07 -6.00 23.98
N ASN A 129 3.83 -5.74 24.39
CA ASN A 129 3.25 -4.39 24.38
C ASN A 129 3.00 -3.81 25.79
N LEU A 130 3.42 -4.51 26.84
CA LEU A 130 3.45 -3.99 28.21
C LEU A 130 4.83 -3.40 28.56
N PRO A 131 4.91 -2.44 29.51
CA PRO A 131 6.18 -1.79 29.85
C PRO A 131 7.24 -2.82 30.24
N TYR A 132 8.41 -2.76 29.58
CA TYR A 132 9.55 -3.65 29.83
C TYR A 132 9.26 -5.14 29.65
N GLY A 133 8.18 -5.50 28.93
CA GLY A 133 7.77 -6.89 28.77
C GLY A 133 7.33 -7.54 30.09
N LYS A 134 6.88 -6.73 31.06
CA LYS A 134 6.42 -7.17 32.38
C LYS A 134 4.94 -6.87 32.58
N PRO A 135 4.24 -7.65 33.41
CA PRO A 135 2.88 -7.33 33.84
C PRO A 135 2.79 -5.94 34.49
N LEU A 136 1.59 -5.35 34.46
CA LEU A 136 1.30 -4.14 35.21
C LEU A 136 1.38 -4.45 36.72
N SER A 137 1.82 -3.46 37.52
CA SER A 137 2.04 -3.65 38.96
C SER A 137 1.37 -2.59 39.85
N CYS A 138 0.76 -1.56 39.26
CA CYS A 138 0.16 -0.46 40.01
C CYS A 138 -1.29 -0.77 40.42
N SER A 139 -1.53 -0.93 41.73
CA SER A 139 -2.87 -1.23 42.28
C SER A 139 -3.93 -0.18 41.94
N LEU A 140 -3.58 1.12 42.00
CA LEU A 140 -4.50 2.21 41.65
C LEU A 140 -4.96 2.14 40.18
N LEU A 141 -4.05 1.75 39.28
CA LEU A 141 -4.39 1.54 37.88
C LEU A 141 -5.23 0.28 37.70
N ARG A 142 -4.98 -0.77 38.48
CA ARG A 142 -5.75 -2.01 38.44
C ARG A 142 -7.21 -1.72 38.71
N SER A 143 -7.51 -1.06 39.82
CA SER A 143 -8.88 -0.70 40.20
C SER A 143 -9.53 0.24 39.18
N ALA A 144 -8.78 1.17 38.59
CA ALA A 144 -9.32 2.05 37.55
C ALA A 144 -9.68 1.29 36.27
N LEU A 145 -8.88 0.29 35.89
CA LEU A 145 -9.18 -0.58 34.75
C LEU A 145 -10.33 -1.54 35.06
N GLU A 146 -10.38 -2.15 36.24
CA GLU A 146 -11.49 -3.01 36.68
C GLU A 146 -12.82 -2.25 36.58
N ASN A 147 -12.91 -1.05 37.19
CA ASN A 147 -14.10 -0.21 37.08
C ASN A 147 -14.47 0.16 35.62
N LEU A 148 -13.46 0.36 34.77
CA LEU A 148 -13.70 0.63 33.36
C LEU A 148 -14.25 -0.61 32.65
N PHE A 149 -13.65 -1.78 32.85
CA PHE A 149 -14.10 -3.02 32.24
C PHE A 149 -15.47 -3.44 32.77
N ASP A 150 -15.75 -3.31 34.06
CA ASP A 150 -17.07 -3.54 34.67
C ASP A 150 -18.17 -2.70 34.01
N LYS A 151 -17.88 -1.42 33.71
CA LYS A 151 -18.81 -0.52 33.02
C LYS A 151 -19.16 -1.00 31.61
N TYR A 152 -18.23 -1.66 30.92
CA TYR A 152 -18.47 -2.24 29.59
C TYR A 152 -19.06 -3.65 29.68
N ALA A 153 -18.66 -4.45 30.67
CA ALA A 153 -19.23 -5.75 30.99
C ALA A 153 -20.73 -5.64 31.35
N GLY A 154 -21.14 -4.58 32.05
CA GLY A 154 -22.54 -4.22 32.29
C GLY A 154 -23.32 -3.85 31.02
N LYS A 155 -22.66 -3.71 29.87
CA LYS A 155 -23.27 -3.45 28.55
C LYS A 155 -23.05 -4.61 27.58
N ALA A 156 -22.73 -5.81 28.08
CA ALA A 156 -22.42 -6.97 27.26
C ALA A 156 -23.53 -7.30 26.23
N GLU A 157 -24.81 -7.12 26.58
CA GLU A 157 -25.93 -7.33 25.64
C GLU A 157 -25.89 -6.38 24.43
N GLU A 158 -25.45 -5.13 24.63
CA GLU A 158 -25.28 -4.17 23.54
C GLU A 158 -24.00 -4.44 22.73
N LEU A 159 -22.96 -4.94 23.41
CA LEU A 159 -21.62 -5.12 22.83
C LEU A 159 -21.48 -6.44 22.07
N SER A 160 -22.18 -7.50 22.47
CA SER A 160 -22.16 -8.79 21.77
C SER A 160 -22.85 -8.70 20.40
N ASN A 161 -23.63 -7.64 20.17
CA ASN A 161 -24.37 -7.40 18.94
C ASN A 161 -23.94 -6.07 18.30
N VAL A 162 -22.64 -5.92 17.96
CA VAL A 162 -22.11 -4.75 17.24
C VAL A 162 -22.12 -4.93 15.72
N GLY A 163 -22.43 -3.87 14.97
CA GLY A 163 -22.56 -3.89 13.51
C GLY A 163 -21.22 -3.80 12.78
N SER A 164 -21.17 -4.32 11.55
CA SER A 164 -20.00 -4.19 10.67
C SER A 164 -19.84 -2.74 10.23
N THR A 165 -18.67 -2.17 10.52
CA THR A 165 -18.35 -0.79 10.14
C THR A 165 -18.07 -0.64 8.65
N GLN A 166 -17.64 -1.69 7.96
CA GLN A 166 -17.22 -1.62 6.56
C GLN A 166 -18.35 -1.20 5.62
N LEU A 167 -19.54 -1.77 5.81
CA LEU A 167 -20.72 -1.43 5.00
C LEU A 167 -21.19 0.00 5.26
N ASN A 168 -21.14 0.44 6.52
CA ASN A 168 -21.54 1.79 6.92
C ASN A 168 -20.54 2.84 6.40
N GLU A 169 -19.25 2.59 6.48
CA GLU A 169 -18.22 3.48 5.92
C GLU A 169 -18.27 3.52 4.39
N ASN A 170 -18.52 2.39 3.72
CA ASN A 170 -18.71 2.35 2.28
C ASN A 170 -19.94 3.17 1.85
N PHE A 171 -21.09 2.97 2.52
CA PHE A 171 -22.29 3.76 2.28
C PHE A 171 -22.09 5.25 2.55
N ASN A 172 -21.46 5.60 3.68
CA ASN A 172 -21.16 6.98 4.02
C ASN A 172 -20.21 7.63 3.00
N GLN A 173 -19.23 6.90 2.46
CA GLN A 173 -18.37 7.41 1.39
C GLN A 173 -19.15 7.59 0.09
N MET A 174 -20.00 6.63 -0.27
CA MET A 174 -20.85 6.72 -1.46
C MET A 174 -21.76 7.94 -1.41
N VAL A 175 -22.52 8.13 -0.32
CA VAL A 175 -23.40 9.29 -0.12
C VAL A 175 -22.60 10.59 -0.07
N SER A 176 -21.48 10.61 0.66
CA SER A 176 -20.64 11.79 0.83
C SER A 176 -19.92 12.20 -0.46
N SER A 177 -19.63 11.27 -1.37
CA SER A 177 -19.07 11.56 -2.70
C SER A 177 -20.04 12.31 -3.61
N LYS A 178 -21.35 12.19 -3.35
CA LYS A 178 -22.42 12.83 -4.11
C LYS A 178 -22.96 14.10 -3.44
N ALA A 179 -22.59 14.37 -2.18
CA ALA A 179 -23.05 15.52 -1.40
C ALA A 179 -22.27 16.82 -1.76
N PRO A 180 -22.91 17.87 -2.31
CA PRO A 180 -22.25 19.10 -2.77
C PRO A 180 -21.51 19.86 -1.65
N LYS A 181 -22.00 19.72 -0.41
CA LYS A 181 -21.48 20.43 0.77
C LYS A 181 -20.04 20.03 1.12
N ARG A 182 -19.63 18.77 0.88
CA ARG A 182 -18.25 18.31 1.16
C ARG A 182 -17.25 18.93 0.19
N LEU A 183 -17.62 19.06 -1.09
CA LEU A 183 -16.78 19.70 -2.11
C LEU A 183 -16.57 21.19 -1.79
N LEU A 184 -17.64 21.89 -1.39
CA LEU A 184 -17.56 23.30 -1.02
C LEU A 184 -16.81 23.52 0.30
N ALA A 185 -17.08 22.71 1.33
CA ALA A 185 -16.41 22.81 2.63
C ALA A 185 -14.91 22.50 2.54
N ASN A 186 -14.51 21.52 1.72
CA ASN A 186 -13.10 21.22 1.49
C ASN A 186 -12.40 22.32 0.69
N LYS A 187 -13.08 22.89 -0.31
CA LYS A 187 -12.57 24.04 -1.09
C LYS A 187 -12.40 25.29 -0.22
N LEU A 188 -13.37 25.58 0.65
CA LEU A 188 -13.32 26.69 1.60
C LEU A 188 -12.30 26.47 2.73
N LYS A 189 -12.17 25.25 3.23
CA LYS A 189 -11.14 24.86 4.22
C LYS A 189 -9.74 24.98 3.62
N ARG A 190 -9.53 24.53 2.36
CA ARG A 190 -8.27 24.72 1.62
C ARG A 190 -7.95 26.21 1.41
N LYS A 191 -8.93 27.02 0.99
CA LYS A 191 -8.76 28.48 0.85
C LYS A 191 -8.42 29.16 2.18
N ARG A 192 -9.13 28.84 3.28
CA ARG A 192 -8.83 29.38 4.63
C ARG A 192 -7.45 28.95 5.14
N LEU A 193 -7.03 27.72 4.87
CA LEU A 193 -5.70 27.21 5.27
C LEU A 193 -4.57 27.85 4.44
N GLN A 194 -4.81 28.15 3.16
CA GLN A 194 -3.85 28.86 2.30
C GLN A 194 -3.70 30.34 2.67
N LEU A 195 -4.78 31.00 3.07
CA LEU A 195 -4.79 32.45 3.30
C LEU A 195 -4.32 32.91 4.69
N CYS A 196 -4.27 32.02 5.70
CA CYS A 196 -4.27 32.48 7.09
C CYS A 196 -3.01 32.20 7.94
N GLN A 197 -1.93 31.57 7.46
CA GLN A 197 -0.82 31.19 8.37
C GLN A 197 0.61 31.32 7.80
N ARG A 198 1.48 31.99 8.58
CA ARG A 198 2.95 32.06 8.40
C ARG A 198 3.55 30.65 8.26
N SER A 199 4.56 30.52 7.40
CA SER A 199 5.21 29.28 6.94
C SER A 199 5.49 28.24 8.05
N ALA A 200 5.91 28.68 9.24
CA ALA A 200 6.21 27.81 10.37
C ALA A 200 4.97 27.06 10.94
N LYS A 201 3.80 27.70 10.97
CA LYS A 201 2.56 27.07 11.49
C LYS A 201 1.96 26.09 10.47
N ARG A 202 2.13 26.38 9.17
CA ARG A 202 1.83 25.47 8.05
C ARG A 202 2.68 24.20 8.14
N ARG A 203 4.00 24.33 8.32
CA ARG A 203 4.89 23.16 8.50
C ARG A 203 4.55 22.34 9.74
N ARG A 204 4.16 22.97 10.85
CA ARG A 204 3.76 22.26 12.08
C ARG A 204 2.45 21.47 11.91
N LEU A 205 1.51 21.96 11.12
CA LEU A 205 0.27 21.25 10.79
C LEU A 205 0.48 20.13 9.76
N GLU A 206 1.34 20.35 8.76
CA GLU A 206 1.78 19.30 7.82
C GLU A 206 2.47 18.15 8.57
N LEU A 207 3.43 18.46 9.45
CA LEU A 207 4.13 17.47 10.29
C LEU A 207 3.21 16.78 11.31
N LYS A 208 2.10 17.41 11.71
CA LYS A 208 1.07 16.80 12.58
C LYS A 208 0.15 15.90 11.75
N ALA A 209 -0.19 16.28 10.52
CA ALA A 209 -0.97 15.46 9.59
C ALA A 209 -0.17 14.26 9.08
N GLU A 210 1.12 14.41 8.81
CA GLU A 210 2.05 13.31 8.49
C GLU A 210 2.19 12.35 9.68
N ARG A 211 2.35 12.87 10.91
CA ARG A 211 2.36 12.03 12.12
C ARG A 211 1.05 11.27 12.32
N LEU A 212 -0.10 11.95 12.20
CA LEU A 212 -1.41 11.29 12.33
C LEU A 212 -1.67 10.28 11.20
N ALA A 213 -1.19 10.54 9.98
CA ALA A 213 -1.27 9.59 8.87
C ALA A 213 -0.36 8.38 9.10
N LYS A 214 0.85 8.60 9.65
CA LYS A 214 1.80 7.53 9.99
C LYS A 214 1.34 6.69 11.18
N ASP A 215 0.76 7.32 12.20
CA ASP A 215 0.13 6.67 13.35
C ASP A 215 -1.13 5.89 12.93
N ALA A 216 -1.92 6.42 11.99
CA ALA A 216 -3.06 5.70 11.40
C ALA A 216 -2.59 4.47 10.61
N SER A 217 -1.58 4.59 9.76
CA SER A 217 -0.97 3.46 9.04
C SER A 217 -0.33 2.44 9.98
N GLN A 218 0.32 2.87 11.07
CA GLN A 218 0.86 1.95 12.08
C GLN A 218 -0.23 1.29 12.92
N SER A 219 -1.36 1.95 13.18
CA SER A 219 -2.52 1.35 13.87
C SER A 219 -3.28 0.34 13.01
N VAL A 220 -3.21 0.47 11.68
CA VAL A 220 -3.73 -0.49 10.69
C VAL A 220 -2.81 -1.73 10.61
N LEU A 221 -1.49 -1.52 10.61
CA LEU A 221 -0.46 -2.58 10.67
C LEU A 221 -0.56 -3.48 11.92
N GLU A 222 -1.14 -2.97 13.00
CA GLU A 222 -1.27 -3.69 14.27
C GLU A 222 -2.65 -4.32 14.48
N GLY A 223 -3.56 -4.20 13.50
CA GLY A 223 -4.98 -4.54 13.61
C GLY A 223 -5.52 -5.35 12.42
N ALA A 224 -4.86 -6.44 12.06
CA ALA A 224 -5.45 -7.57 11.33
C ALA A 224 -4.75 -8.86 11.78
N THR A 225 -5.21 -9.43 12.88
CA THR A 225 -4.92 -10.82 13.22
C THR A 225 -6.21 -11.40 13.78
N TYR A 226 -6.55 -12.60 13.33
CA TYR A 226 -7.80 -13.35 13.50
C TYR A 226 -8.85 -13.06 12.43
N GLY A 227 -8.69 -13.79 11.33
CA GLY A 227 -9.75 -14.08 10.39
C GLY A 227 -10.87 -14.91 11.00
N SER A 228 -11.95 -15.01 10.24
CA SER A 228 -13.12 -15.85 10.47
C SER A 228 -12.77 -17.28 10.87
N LYS A 229 -13.39 -17.75 11.97
CA LYS A 229 -13.78 -19.14 12.28
C LYS A 229 -12.89 -20.27 11.71
N ILE A 230 -12.03 -20.83 12.54
CA ILE A 230 -11.74 -22.26 12.55
C ILE A 230 -11.86 -22.73 13.99
N GLY A 231 -12.98 -23.41 14.29
CA GLY A 231 -13.05 -24.37 15.37
C GLY A 231 -12.34 -25.64 14.93
N LEU A 232 -11.69 -26.28 15.89
CA LEU A 232 -11.25 -27.66 15.78
C LEU A 232 -12.50 -28.53 15.66
N ASP A 233 -12.59 -29.35 14.62
CA ASP A 233 -13.19 -30.68 14.69
C ASP A 233 -12.43 -31.59 13.73
N GLU A 234 -12.13 -32.77 14.25
CA GLU A 234 -11.42 -33.89 13.62
C GLU A 234 -12.26 -34.47 12.47
N ASP A 235 -11.63 -34.66 11.30
CA ASP A 235 -11.89 -35.71 10.29
C ASP A 235 -11.27 -35.28 8.95
N THR A 236 -9.96 -35.47 8.81
CA THR A 236 -9.27 -35.37 7.52
C THR A 236 -9.38 -36.70 6.78
N ALA A 237 -10.39 -36.81 5.93
CA ALA A 237 -10.36 -37.71 4.78
C ALA A 237 -10.65 -36.89 3.52
N ASP A 238 -9.69 -36.94 2.59
CA ASP A 238 -9.80 -36.63 1.17
C ASP A 238 -9.96 -35.16 0.74
N LEU A 239 -8.90 -34.37 0.97
CA LEU A 239 -8.45 -33.36 0.00
C LEU A 239 -6.93 -33.45 -0.08
N GLU A 240 -6.41 -34.07 -1.15
CA GLU A 240 -4.98 -33.99 -1.47
C GLU A 240 -4.63 -32.52 -1.70
N ASP A 241 -3.81 -31.96 -0.78
CA ASP A 241 -3.16 -30.68 -0.97
C ASP A 241 -2.34 -30.75 -2.27
N VAL A 242 -2.73 -29.97 -3.28
CA VAL A 242 -1.86 -29.70 -4.43
C VAL A 242 -0.63 -28.98 -3.88
N ILE A 243 0.46 -29.72 -3.75
CA ILE A 243 1.77 -29.18 -3.40
C ILE A 243 2.16 -28.19 -4.49
N ILE A 244 2.03 -26.90 -4.16
CA ILE A 244 2.51 -25.80 -5.00
C ILE A 244 4.04 -25.81 -4.94
N THR A 245 4.68 -26.47 -5.89
CA THR A 245 6.12 -26.29 -6.14
C THR A 245 6.32 -24.99 -6.94
N PRO A 246 7.03 -23.98 -6.42
CA PRO A 246 7.34 -22.78 -7.17
C PRO A 246 8.28 -23.15 -8.32
N LEU A 247 7.82 -23.03 -9.57
CA LEU A 247 8.70 -23.15 -10.72
C LEU A 247 9.50 -21.84 -10.84
N LYS A 248 10.82 -21.92 -10.64
CA LYS A 248 11.76 -20.82 -10.90
C LYS A 248 11.51 -20.28 -12.32
N PRO A 249 11.34 -18.96 -12.54
CA PRO A 249 11.70 -18.39 -13.83
C PRO A 249 13.18 -18.73 -14.04
N SER A 250 13.53 -19.35 -15.16
CA SER A 250 14.91 -19.67 -15.49
C SER A 250 15.61 -18.39 -15.97
N PRO A 251 16.50 -17.77 -15.18
CA PRO A 251 17.35 -16.67 -15.65
C PRO A 251 18.43 -17.13 -16.64
N GLU A 252 18.42 -18.40 -17.09
CA GLU A 252 19.55 -18.98 -17.83
C GLU A 252 19.49 -18.77 -19.36
N SER A 253 18.43 -18.16 -19.91
CA SER A 253 18.33 -17.92 -21.37
C SER A 253 18.06 -16.48 -21.82
N SER A 254 17.78 -15.53 -20.92
CA SER A 254 17.54 -14.13 -21.28
C SER A 254 18.82 -13.31 -21.13
N SER A 255 19.15 -12.49 -22.12
CA SER A 255 20.28 -11.57 -22.04
C SER A 255 20.00 -10.46 -21.01
N LEU A 256 21.06 -9.90 -20.43
CA LEU A 256 20.95 -8.72 -19.56
C LEU A 256 21.32 -7.48 -20.37
N MET A 257 20.45 -6.48 -20.34
CA MET A 257 20.70 -5.19 -20.98
C MET A 257 20.65 -4.07 -19.95
N TYR A 258 21.76 -3.36 -19.81
CA TYR A 258 21.88 -2.20 -18.93
C TYR A 258 21.52 -0.96 -19.73
N PHE A 259 20.69 -0.06 -19.19
CA PHE A 259 20.36 1.19 -19.88
C PHE A 259 20.13 2.35 -18.92
N ASP A 260 20.28 3.57 -19.44
CA ASP A 260 20.07 4.83 -18.73
C ASP A 260 19.53 5.91 -19.70
N LEU A 261 18.81 6.89 -19.15
CA LEU A 261 18.20 7.98 -19.91
C LEU A 261 18.65 9.34 -19.39
N GLU A 262 19.12 10.21 -20.31
CA GLU A 262 19.14 11.64 -20.04
C GLU A 262 17.83 12.28 -20.51
N THR A 263 17.29 13.19 -19.69
CA THR A 263 15.99 13.81 -19.93
C THR A 263 16.04 15.32 -19.73
N THR A 264 15.07 16.02 -20.30
CA THR A 264 14.92 17.48 -20.14
C THR A 264 14.53 17.92 -18.71
N GLY A 265 14.16 16.97 -17.82
CA GLY A 265 13.81 17.21 -16.42
C GLY A 265 13.05 16.06 -15.76
N PHE A 266 12.60 16.23 -14.52
CA PHE A 266 12.05 15.13 -13.71
C PHE A 266 10.56 14.79 -13.92
N LYS A 267 9.87 15.44 -14.86
CA LYS A 267 8.44 15.18 -15.11
C LYS A 267 8.29 13.88 -15.90
N ARG A 268 7.19 13.15 -15.66
CA ARG A 268 6.82 11.96 -16.46
C ARG A 268 6.67 12.24 -17.95
N THR A 269 6.35 13.49 -18.29
CA THR A 269 6.17 13.98 -19.65
C THR A 269 7.43 14.62 -20.23
N SER A 270 8.58 14.51 -19.57
CA SER A 270 9.84 15.06 -20.08
C SER A 270 10.26 14.33 -21.35
N ASP A 271 10.91 15.05 -22.25
CA ASP A 271 11.56 14.44 -23.41
C ASP A 271 12.83 13.71 -22.97
N ILE A 272 13.08 12.58 -23.65
CA ILE A 272 14.36 11.87 -23.59
C ILE A 272 15.29 12.50 -24.62
N VAL A 273 16.51 12.82 -24.19
CA VAL A 273 17.52 13.49 -25.01
C VAL A 273 18.78 12.65 -25.23
N GLN A 274 18.96 11.60 -24.42
CA GLN A 274 19.95 10.56 -24.67
C GLN A 274 19.38 9.21 -24.20
N ILE A 275 19.59 8.16 -24.98
CA ILE A 275 19.40 6.77 -24.55
C ILE A 275 20.75 6.08 -24.73
N ALA A 276 21.25 5.45 -23.68
CA ALA A 276 22.37 4.54 -23.79
C ALA A 276 21.97 3.15 -23.29
N ALA A 277 22.46 2.10 -23.94
CA ALA A 277 22.29 0.73 -23.51
C ALA A 277 23.47 -0.16 -23.87
N ILE A 278 23.73 -1.20 -23.06
CA ILE A 278 24.75 -2.23 -23.31
C ILE A 278 24.12 -3.60 -23.08
N CYS A 279 24.28 -4.50 -24.06
CA CYS A 279 23.86 -5.89 -23.97
C CYS A 279 24.98 -6.79 -24.52
N GLY A 280 25.61 -7.58 -23.65
CA GLY A 280 26.84 -8.29 -23.98
C GLY A 280 27.93 -7.32 -24.42
N ASP A 281 28.48 -7.55 -25.62
CA ASP A 281 29.50 -6.70 -26.25
C ASP A 281 28.92 -5.59 -27.13
N SER A 282 27.60 -5.62 -27.35
CA SER A 282 26.90 -4.62 -28.17
C SER A 282 26.53 -3.40 -27.33
N SER A 283 26.67 -2.22 -27.92
CA SER A 283 26.29 -0.97 -27.29
C SER A 283 25.42 -0.10 -28.20
N PHE A 284 24.56 0.69 -27.57
CA PHE A 284 23.65 1.63 -28.20
C PHE A 284 23.80 2.97 -27.47
N ASN A 285 23.98 4.07 -28.20
CA ASN A 285 24.08 5.40 -27.63
C ASN A 285 23.59 6.42 -28.65
N VAL A 286 22.45 7.04 -28.36
CA VAL A 286 21.77 7.95 -29.30
C VAL A 286 21.34 9.21 -28.56
N TYR A 287 21.58 10.36 -29.19
CA TYR A 287 21.04 11.65 -28.74
C TYR A 287 19.84 12.05 -29.59
N MET A 288 18.83 12.65 -28.95
CA MET A 288 17.56 13.01 -29.57
C MET A 288 17.23 14.47 -29.38
N ASN A 289 16.54 15.05 -30.38
CA ASN A 289 16.05 16.42 -30.32
C ASN A 289 14.93 16.55 -29.26
N PRO A 290 15.06 17.49 -28.30
CA PRO A 290 13.98 17.79 -27.36
C PRO A 290 12.88 18.60 -28.06
N SER A 291 11.63 18.43 -27.63
CA SER A 291 10.50 19.25 -28.06
C SER A 291 10.37 20.54 -27.24
N GLY A 292 10.96 20.58 -26.04
CA GLY A 292 10.93 21.71 -25.12
C GLY A 292 12.30 22.12 -24.59
N ARG A 293 12.30 23.15 -23.73
CA ARG A 293 13.52 23.58 -23.04
C ARG A 293 13.86 22.64 -21.90
N PHE A 294 15.16 22.47 -21.66
CA PHE A 294 15.66 21.87 -20.44
C PHE A 294 15.25 22.70 -19.23
N THR A 295 14.99 22.02 -18.11
CA THR A 295 15.00 22.68 -16.81
C THR A 295 16.42 23.10 -16.45
N GLU A 296 16.59 24.19 -15.72
CA GLU A 296 17.93 24.65 -15.27
C GLU A 296 18.69 23.55 -14.54
N GLU A 297 17.99 22.73 -13.76
CA GLU A 297 18.57 21.60 -13.06
C GLU A 297 19.01 20.47 -14.00
N ALA A 298 18.21 20.10 -15.01
CA ALA A 298 18.60 19.10 -15.98
C ALA A 298 19.83 19.53 -16.80
N SER A 299 19.88 20.79 -17.26
CA SER A 299 21.06 21.30 -17.95
C SER A 299 22.30 21.34 -17.06
N ARG A 300 22.15 21.69 -15.77
CA ARG A 300 23.26 21.70 -14.81
C ARG A 300 23.81 20.30 -14.55
N VAL A 301 22.92 19.31 -14.44
CA VAL A 301 23.28 17.93 -14.09
C VAL A 301 23.90 17.22 -15.29
N THR A 302 23.25 17.23 -16.44
CA THR A 302 23.67 16.50 -17.66
C THR A 302 24.78 17.22 -18.46
N GLY A 303 24.93 18.52 -18.23
CA GLY A 303 25.76 19.40 -19.07
C GLY A 303 25.19 19.62 -20.47
N LEU A 304 23.95 19.19 -20.74
CA LEU A 304 23.28 19.32 -22.04
C LEU A 304 22.54 20.65 -22.18
N PHE A 305 22.71 21.26 -23.35
CA PHE A 305 22.04 22.49 -23.77
C PHE A 305 21.49 22.33 -25.17
N TYR A 306 20.32 22.90 -25.41
CA TYR A 306 19.70 22.94 -26.73
C TYR A 306 19.35 24.38 -27.09
N GLU A 307 20.13 24.96 -28.00
CA GLU A 307 20.01 26.36 -28.41
C GLU A 307 20.13 26.46 -29.93
N GLY A 308 19.23 27.23 -30.55
CA GLY A 308 19.23 27.40 -32.01
C GLY A 308 19.02 26.12 -32.81
N GLY A 309 18.38 25.09 -32.22
CA GLY A 309 18.18 23.78 -32.85
C GLY A 309 19.38 22.84 -32.76
N ILE A 310 20.42 23.19 -32.01
CA ILE A 310 21.67 22.43 -31.89
C ILE A 310 21.84 21.96 -30.46
N MET A 311 22.03 20.65 -30.27
CA MET A 311 22.39 20.06 -28.99
C MET A 311 23.89 20.23 -28.74
N LYS A 312 24.25 20.64 -27.53
CA LYS A 312 25.64 20.74 -27.08
C LYS A 312 25.83 20.13 -25.71
N ARG A 313 26.97 19.48 -25.48
CA ARG A 313 27.44 19.06 -24.15
C ARG A 313 28.80 19.67 -23.90
N HIS A 314 28.94 20.42 -22.80
CA HIS A 314 30.20 21.13 -22.45
C HIS A 314 30.81 21.96 -23.61
N GLY A 315 29.96 22.57 -24.43
CA GLY A 315 30.36 23.40 -25.58
C GLY A 315 30.59 22.65 -26.89
N GLN A 316 30.63 21.31 -26.88
CA GLN A 316 30.75 20.49 -28.09
C GLN A 316 29.39 20.19 -28.69
N THR A 317 29.25 20.36 -30.00
CA THR A 317 28.02 20.01 -30.73
C THR A 317 27.84 18.50 -30.80
N LEU A 318 26.61 18.04 -30.53
CA LEU A 318 26.22 16.65 -30.63
C LEU A 318 25.30 16.45 -31.84
N GLU A 319 25.52 15.36 -32.57
CA GLU A 319 24.58 14.90 -33.58
C GLU A 319 23.34 14.33 -32.90
N THR A 320 22.17 14.72 -33.39
CA THR A 320 20.88 14.30 -32.81
C THR A 320 19.92 13.88 -33.89
N ILE A 321 19.13 12.85 -33.61
CA ILE A 321 18.03 12.40 -34.46
C ILE A 321 16.67 12.80 -33.86
N SER A 322 15.57 12.53 -34.58
CA SER A 322 14.24 12.74 -34.03
C SER A 322 13.96 11.75 -32.90
N ALA A 323 13.10 12.14 -31.93
CA ALA A 323 12.73 11.24 -30.84
C ALA A 323 12.05 9.95 -31.34
N GLU A 324 11.24 10.04 -32.40
CA GLU A 324 10.61 8.88 -33.02
C GLU A 324 11.66 7.91 -33.58
N GLU A 325 12.63 8.42 -34.34
CA GLU A 325 13.67 7.60 -34.95
C GLU A 325 14.57 6.97 -33.88
N GLY A 326 14.98 7.73 -32.87
CA GLY A 326 15.80 7.19 -31.78
C GLY A 326 15.11 6.09 -30.98
N LEU A 327 13.81 6.22 -30.73
CA LEU A 327 13.04 5.17 -30.06
C LEU A 327 12.84 3.94 -30.94
N LYS A 328 12.61 4.10 -32.26
CA LYS A 328 12.57 2.97 -33.20
C LYS A 328 13.90 2.21 -33.22
N GLN A 329 15.02 2.92 -33.29
CA GLN A 329 16.34 2.31 -33.23
C GLN A 329 16.59 1.59 -31.91
N PHE A 330 16.14 2.16 -30.79
CA PHE A 330 16.24 1.50 -29.48
C PHE A 330 15.41 0.21 -29.42
N VAL A 331 14.17 0.23 -29.92
CA VAL A 331 13.33 -1.00 -30.00
C VAL A 331 13.97 -2.05 -30.90
N ASN A 332 14.56 -1.66 -32.03
CA ASN A 332 15.29 -2.60 -32.89
C ASN A 332 16.53 -3.19 -32.19
N PHE A 333 17.21 -2.42 -31.36
CA PHE A 333 18.32 -2.89 -30.53
C PHE A 333 17.88 -3.90 -29.46
N LEU A 334 16.65 -3.75 -28.92
CA LEU A 334 16.05 -4.74 -28.03
C LEU A 334 15.73 -6.04 -28.78
N ALA A 335 15.15 -5.91 -29.97
CA ALA A 335 14.77 -7.06 -30.82
C ALA A 335 15.98 -7.92 -31.22
N SER A 336 17.16 -7.31 -31.38
CA SER A 336 18.40 -8.06 -31.65
C SER A 336 18.98 -8.79 -30.43
N SER A 337 18.39 -8.64 -29.25
CA SER A 337 18.98 -9.03 -27.96
C SER A 337 18.30 -10.21 -27.24
N SER A 338 17.64 -11.15 -27.93
CA SER A 338 17.03 -12.35 -27.31
C SER A 338 16.13 -12.06 -26.10
N LYS A 339 15.23 -11.06 -26.23
CA LYS A 339 14.30 -10.62 -25.19
C LYS A 339 14.97 -10.29 -23.85
N PRO A 340 15.81 -9.24 -23.79
CA PRO A 340 16.60 -8.92 -22.61
C PRO A 340 15.75 -8.62 -21.37
N ILE A 341 16.36 -8.80 -20.19
CA ILE A 341 15.93 -8.15 -18.96
C ILE A 341 16.63 -6.79 -18.87
N LEU A 342 15.85 -5.73 -18.73
CA LEU A 342 16.37 -4.36 -18.68
C LEU A 342 16.78 -3.94 -17.27
N ILE A 343 18.02 -3.53 -17.10
CA ILE A 343 18.62 -3.17 -15.82
C ILE A 343 18.93 -1.68 -15.83
N GLY A 344 18.47 -0.97 -14.80
CA GLY A 344 18.70 0.46 -14.62
C GLY A 344 18.81 0.82 -13.15
N HIS A 345 19.15 2.07 -12.85
CA HIS A 345 19.27 2.55 -11.47
C HIS A 345 18.12 3.49 -11.11
N ASN A 346 17.27 3.10 -10.15
CA ASN A 346 16.00 3.79 -9.84
C ASN A 346 15.02 3.79 -11.03
N ILE A 347 15.20 2.83 -11.92
CA ILE A 347 14.52 2.69 -13.20
C ILE A 347 13.00 2.60 -13.05
N GLN A 348 12.52 2.01 -11.94
CA GLN A 348 11.11 1.80 -11.73
C GLN A 348 10.37 3.12 -11.44
N ASN A 349 11.08 4.07 -10.86
CA ASN A 349 10.53 5.36 -10.47
C ASN A 349 10.91 6.48 -11.41
N PHE A 350 11.86 6.31 -12.32
CA PHE A 350 12.35 7.38 -13.18
C PHE A 350 12.27 7.01 -14.66
N ASP A 351 13.21 6.18 -15.14
CA ASP A 351 13.44 5.93 -16.56
C ASP A 351 12.25 5.26 -17.23
N VAL A 352 11.76 4.14 -16.68
CA VAL A 352 10.70 3.38 -17.36
C VAL A 352 9.45 4.23 -17.56
N PRO A 353 8.89 4.95 -16.56
CA PRO A 353 7.70 5.76 -16.84
C PRO A 353 7.90 6.88 -17.87
N ILE A 354 9.11 7.45 -17.98
CA ILE A 354 9.42 8.47 -19.00
C ILE A 354 9.56 7.81 -20.38
N LEU A 355 10.21 6.66 -20.44
CA LEU A 355 10.30 5.82 -21.64
C LEU A 355 8.91 5.42 -22.14
N LEU A 356 8.02 4.96 -21.26
CA LEU A 356 6.64 4.61 -21.59
C LEU A 356 5.87 5.77 -22.21
N TYR A 357 5.95 6.95 -21.58
CA TYR A 357 5.30 8.15 -22.11
C TYR A 357 5.79 8.48 -23.51
N ASN A 358 7.10 8.39 -23.75
CA ASN A 358 7.68 8.70 -25.05
C ASN A 358 7.40 7.61 -26.10
N LEU A 359 7.44 6.33 -25.75
CA LEU A 359 7.02 5.23 -26.64
C LEU A 359 5.55 5.36 -27.03
N GLN A 360 4.68 5.77 -26.11
CA GLN A 360 3.25 5.95 -26.37
C GLN A 360 2.99 7.08 -27.37
N ARG A 361 3.80 8.14 -27.38
CA ARG A 361 3.67 9.25 -28.35
C ARG A 361 3.88 8.82 -29.80
N PHE A 362 4.56 7.70 -30.02
CA PHE A 362 4.93 7.18 -31.34
C PHE A 362 4.39 5.76 -31.60
N ASP A 363 3.41 5.31 -30.80
CA ASP A 363 2.78 3.99 -30.91
C ASP A 363 3.77 2.79 -30.85
N LEU A 364 4.90 2.97 -30.17
CA LEU A 364 5.97 1.96 -30.05
C LEU A 364 5.84 1.03 -28.85
N VAL A 365 4.82 1.24 -28.01
CA VAL A 365 4.62 0.52 -26.74
C VAL A 365 4.56 -0.99 -26.91
N ARG A 366 3.80 -1.48 -27.91
CA ARG A 366 3.63 -2.93 -28.12
C ARG A 366 4.93 -3.58 -28.58
N TYR A 367 5.60 -2.98 -29.56
CA TYR A 367 6.89 -3.45 -30.05
C TYR A 367 7.91 -3.50 -28.92
N PHE A 368 7.99 -2.47 -28.09
CA PHE A 368 8.87 -2.50 -26.93
C PHE A 368 8.52 -3.62 -25.93
N GLN A 369 7.23 -3.81 -25.63
CA GLN A 369 6.77 -4.83 -24.68
C GLN A 369 7.11 -6.26 -25.14
N ASP A 370 6.95 -6.54 -26.43
CA ASP A 370 7.17 -7.88 -26.99
C ASP A 370 8.65 -8.29 -26.99
N GLU A 371 9.57 -7.30 -26.96
CA GLU A 371 11.02 -7.48 -27.03
C GLU A 371 11.73 -7.52 -25.68
N ILE A 372 11.03 -7.53 -24.55
CA ILE A 372 11.67 -7.59 -23.22
C ILE A 372 11.07 -8.69 -22.34
N SER A 373 11.88 -9.21 -21.41
CA SER A 373 11.45 -10.23 -20.43
C SER A 373 11.09 -9.64 -19.06
N GLY A 374 11.56 -8.42 -18.77
CA GLY A 374 11.30 -7.75 -17.51
C GLY A 374 12.31 -6.65 -17.22
N PHE A 375 12.30 -6.17 -15.97
CA PHE A 375 13.14 -5.08 -15.49
C PHE A 375 13.76 -5.41 -14.13
N ILE A 376 14.94 -4.86 -13.86
CA ILE A 376 15.60 -4.88 -12.55
C ILE A 376 15.95 -3.45 -12.16
N ASP A 377 15.55 -3.06 -10.94
CA ASP A 377 15.89 -1.75 -10.36
C ASP A 377 17.05 -1.90 -9.35
N THR A 378 18.25 -1.54 -9.80
CA THR A 378 19.47 -1.69 -8.98
C THR A 378 19.50 -0.76 -7.77
N TYR A 379 18.68 0.30 -7.72
CA TYR A 379 18.56 1.14 -6.51
C TYR A 379 17.89 0.38 -5.37
N LYS A 380 16.86 -0.41 -5.69
CA LYS A 380 16.20 -1.28 -4.71
C LYS A 380 17.10 -2.43 -4.29
N LEU A 381 17.75 -3.08 -5.26
CA LEU A 381 18.69 -4.17 -5.00
C LEU A 381 19.86 -3.68 -4.13
N SER A 382 20.42 -2.50 -4.42
CA SER A 382 21.50 -1.92 -3.61
C SER A 382 21.10 -1.66 -2.15
N LYS A 383 19.84 -1.36 -1.87
CA LYS A 383 19.33 -1.20 -0.48
C LYS A 383 19.17 -2.52 0.27
N LYS A 384 18.98 -3.62 -0.45
CA LYS A 384 18.96 -4.98 0.10
C LYS A 384 20.38 -5.45 0.43
N VAL A 385 21.35 -5.09 -0.41
CA VAL A 385 22.74 -5.58 -0.34
C VAL A 385 23.65 -4.73 0.56
N PHE A 386 23.51 -3.40 0.55
CA PHE A 386 24.42 -2.50 1.27
C PHE A 386 23.75 -1.75 2.40
N ASP A 387 24.38 -1.76 3.57
CA ASP A 387 23.98 -0.96 4.72
C ASP A 387 24.43 0.50 4.62
N LYS A 388 23.74 1.38 5.36
CA LYS A 388 24.03 2.82 5.39
C LYS A 388 25.35 3.19 6.04
N GLU A 389 25.94 2.28 6.82
CA GLU A 389 27.30 2.46 7.33
C GLU A 389 28.34 2.30 6.22
N THR A 390 28.06 1.47 5.22
CA THR A 390 28.93 1.24 4.06
C THR A 390 28.76 2.33 3.00
N VAL A 391 27.53 2.77 2.75
CA VAL A 391 27.21 3.75 1.71
C VAL A 391 26.39 4.90 2.27
N SER A 392 26.90 6.13 2.14
CA SER A 392 26.26 7.33 2.71
C SER A 392 24.87 7.60 2.12
N ASN A 393 24.69 7.25 0.85
CA ASN A 393 23.42 7.26 0.15
C ASN A 393 23.49 6.25 -1.02
N TYR A 394 22.34 5.96 -1.62
CA TYR A 394 22.20 4.97 -2.68
C TYR A 394 22.14 5.59 -4.08
N LYS A 395 22.72 6.77 -4.32
CA LYS A 395 22.92 7.25 -5.68
C LYS A 395 23.97 6.39 -6.38
N GLN A 396 23.83 6.16 -7.68
CA GLN A 396 24.76 5.34 -8.46
C GLN A 396 26.22 5.75 -8.28
N GLU A 397 26.53 7.04 -8.46
CA GLU A 397 27.88 7.59 -8.26
C GLU A 397 28.44 7.26 -6.87
N THR A 398 27.64 7.42 -5.82
CA THR A 398 28.05 7.09 -4.44
C THR A 398 28.31 5.60 -4.28
N LEU A 399 27.45 4.74 -4.87
CA LEU A 399 27.62 3.28 -4.82
C LEU A 399 28.89 2.87 -5.57
N VAL A 400 29.07 3.30 -6.81
CA VAL A 400 30.23 2.98 -7.64
C VAL A 400 31.53 3.41 -6.95
N LYS A 401 31.57 4.62 -6.38
CA LYS A 401 32.72 5.10 -5.61
C LYS A 401 32.99 4.27 -4.36
N ALA A 402 31.96 4.04 -3.55
CA ALA A 402 32.12 3.36 -2.26
C ALA A 402 32.44 1.87 -2.40
N VAL A 403 31.83 1.18 -3.36
CA VAL A 403 31.92 -0.29 -3.45
C VAL A 403 32.86 -0.78 -4.56
N LEU A 404 33.11 0.02 -5.60
CA LEU A 404 34.08 -0.31 -6.66
C LEU A 404 35.37 0.52 -6.59
N GLY A 405 35.38 1.63 -5.85
CA GLY A 405 36.53 2.54 -5.80
C GLY A 405 36.75 3.30 -7.12
N LEU A 406 35.70 3.48 -7.93
CA LEU A 406 35.77 4.13 -9.23
C LEU A 406 35.06 5.49 -9.18
N ASP A 407 35.66 6.49 -9.84
CA ASP A 407 35.01 7.76 -10.19
C ASP A 407 34.74 7.75 -11.71
N TYR A 408 33.66 8.37 -12.16
CA TYR A 408 33.29 8.42 -13.58
C TYR A 408 32.52 9.71 -13.91
N ASP A 409 32.36 10.00 -15.20
CA ASP A 409 31.55 11.12 -15.71
C ASP A 409 30.05 10.82 -15.53
N ALA A 410 29.55 10.98 -14.30
CA ALA A 410 28.14 10.82 -14.00
C ALA A 410 27.30 11.87 -14.74
N HIS A 411 26.07 11.50 -15.11
CA HIS A 411 25.17 12.32 -15.93
C HIS A 411 25.61 12.39 -17.40
N ASN A 412 26.16 11.26 -17.86
CA ASN A 412 26.21 10.86 -19.25
C ASN A 412 25.66 9.44 -19.32
N ALA A 413 24.53 9.24 -20.01
CA ALA A 413 23.88 7.93 -20.03
C ALA A 413 24.84 6.77 -20.38
N MET A 414 25.81 6.96 -21.30
CA MET A 414 26.76 5.91 -21.64
C MET A 414 27.73 5.60 -20.49
N SER A 415 28.29 6.62 -19.84
CA SER A 415 29.17 6.45 -18.69
C SER A 415 28.41 5.87 -17.47
N ASP A 416 27.16 6.28 -17.29
CA ASP A 416 26.26 5.72 -16.28
C ASP A 416 25.98 4.23 -16.54
N VAL A 417 25.68 3.84 -17.79
CA VAL A 417 25.45 2.42 -18.15
C VAL A 417 26.69 1.56 -17.96
N ILE A 418 27.88 2.04 -18.33
CA ILE A 418 29.15 1.32 -18.12
C ILE A 418 29.38 1.08 -16.63
N SER A 419 29.18 2.11 -15.82
CA SER A 419 29.37 2.04 -14.37
C SER A 419 28.31 1.17 -13.68
N LEU A 420 27.06 1.24 -14.16
CA LEU A 420 25.95 0.39 -13.73
C LEU A 420 26.22 -1.08 -14.01
N LYS A 421 26.68 -1.42 -15.23
CA LYS A 421 27.07 -2.79 -15.60
C LYS A 421 28.14 -3.32 -14.66
N ALA A 422 29.19 -2.53 -14.43
CA ALA A 422 30.26 -2.89 -13.51
C ALA A 422 29.77 -3.08 -12.07
N LEU A 423 28.88 -2.22 -11.58
CA LEU A 423 28.28 -2.32 -10.25
C LEU A 423 27.46 -3.59 -10.12
N TYR A 424 26.58 -3.86 -11.10
CA TYR A 424 25.70 -5.01 -11.07
C TYR A 424 26.50 -6.32 -11.13
N GLU A 425 27.35 -6.49 -12.14
CA GLU A 425 28.06 -7.75 -12.36
C GLU A 425 29.03 -8.10 -11.23
N ARG A 426 29.71 -7.10 -10.65
CA ARG A 426 30.74 -7.34 -9.62
C ARG A 426 30.16 -7.46 -8.21
N LYS A 427 28.99 -6.88 -7.94
CA LYS A 427 28.51 -6.70 -6.56
C LYS A 427 27.04 -7.04 -6.31
N LEU A 428 26.17 -7.03 -7.32
CA LEU A 428 24.73 -7.21 -7.13
C LEU A 428 24.20 -8.50 -7.77
N ALA A 429 24.84 -9.01 -8.82
CA ALA A 429 24.35 -10.15 -9.60
C ALA A 429 24.16 -11.41 -8.74
N SER A 430 25.02 -11.65 -7.74
CA SER A 430 24.90 -12.80 -6.83
C SER A 430 23.72 -12.69 -5.85
N GLU A 431 23.27 -11.47 -5.57
CA GLU A 431 22.21 -11.16 -4.60
C GLU A 431 20.85 -10.93 -5.26
N CYS A 432 20.84 -10.86 -6.60
CA CYS A 432 19.64 -10.68 -7.40
C CYS A 432 18.92 -12.02 -7.54
N ASP A 433 17.64 -12.05 -7.15
CA ASP A 433 16.80 -13.23 -7.31
C ASP A 433 15.55 -12.91 -8.14
N ALA A 434 14.73 -13.94 -8.40
CA ALA A 434 13.52 -13.81 -9.22
C ALA A 434 12.52 -12.77 -8.68
N SER A 435 12.52 -12.48 -7.39
CA SER A 435 11.64 -11.48 -6.78
C SER A 435 12.08 -10.04 -7.04
N ASP A 436 13.33 -9.82 -7.46
CA ASP A 436 13.87 -8.52 -7.81
C ASP A 436 13.50 -8.10 -9.25
N VAL A 437 13.01 -9.04 -10.07
CA VAL A 437 12.55 -8.78 -11.44
C VAL A 437 11.08 -8.35 -11.42
N PHE A 438 10.79 -7.17 -11.99
CA PHE A 438 9.42 -6.70 -12.20
C PHE A 438 9.10 -6.61 -13.69
N ASN A 439 7.85 -6.88 -14.06
CA ASN A 439 7.44 -6.95 -15.47
C ASN A 439 6.60 -5.73 -15.88
N TRP A 440 6.45 -5.52 -17.19
CA TRP A 440 5.61 -4.53 -17.85
C TRP A 440 4.19 -4.40 -17.24
N ALA A 441 3.59 -5.53 -16.87
CA ALA A 441 2.28 -5.59 -16.23
C ALA A 441 2.17 -4.68 -15.00
N TYR A 442 3.28 -4.42 -14.30
CA TYR A 442 3.35 -3.46 -13.20
C TYR A 442 2.81 -2.08 -13.60
N TYR A 443 3.18 -1.55 -14.77
CA TYR A 443 2.78 -0.21 -15.20
C TYR A 443 1.37 -0.15 -15.77
N SER A 444 0.94 -1.20 -16.49
CA SER A 444 -0.44 -1.33 -16.95
C SER A 444 -1.39 -1.31 -15.75
N VAL A 445 -1.13 -2.17 -14.77
CA VAL A 445 -1.90 -2.27 -13.54
C VAL A 445 -1.80 -1.00 -12.71
N LYS A 446 -0.60 -0.42 -12.55
CA LYS A 446 -0.42 0.84 -11.84
C LYS A 446 -1.26 1.95 -12.44
N THR A 447 -1.29 2.10 -13.75
CA THR A 447 -2.07 3.13 -14.44
C THR A 447 -3.58 2.91 -14.25
N SER A 448 -4.06 1.67 -14.39
CA SER A 448 -5.47 1.34 -14.15
C SER A 448 -5.90 1.54 -12.69
N LEU A 449 -4.97 1.36 -11.74
CA LEU A 449 -5.21 1.48 -10.31
C LEU A 449 -4.86 2.86 -9.75
N GLU A 450 -4.15 3.72 -10.48
CA GLU A 450 -3.77 5.07 -10.06
C GLU A 450 -4.96 5.96 -9.71
N PRO A 451 -6.11 5.92 -10.42
CA PRO A 451 -7.33 6.60 -9.97
C PRO A 451 -7.78 6.12 -8.58
N LEU A 452 -7.68 4.83 -8.30
CA LEU A 452 -8.06 4.23 -7.02
C LEU A 452 -7.07 4.59 -5.91
N VAL A 453 -5.76 4.62 -6.20
CA VAL A 453 -4.72 5.10 -5.27
C VAL A 453 -4.92 6.60 -4.98
N ASN A 454 -5.18 7.42 -6.00
CA ASN A 454 -5.40 8.87 -5.86
C ASN A 454 -6.70 9.18 -5.11
N GLN A 455 -7.72 8.35 -5.29
CA GLN A 455 -8.96 8.39 -4.51
C GLN A 455 -8.82 7.73 -3.13
N LYS A 456 -7.65 7.15 -2.82
CA LYS A 456 -7.33 6.43 -1.57
C LYS A 456 -8.26 5.25 -1.29
N VAL A 457 -8.76 4.61 -2.35
CA VAL A 457 -9.53 3.37 -2.31
C VAL A 457 -8.60 2.19 -2.02
N ILE A 458 -7.35 2.24 -2.49
CA ILE A 458 -6.30 1.26 -2.24
C ILE A 458 -5.02 1.98 -1.76
N SER A 459 -4.22 1.33 -0.89
CA SER A 459 -2.92 1.83 -0.45
C SER A 459 -1.87 1.70 -1.58
N THR A 460 -0.73 2.37 -1.43
CA THR A 460 0.32 2.40 -2.47
C THR A 460 0.72 0.99 -2.89
N LEU A 461 0.75 0.73 -4.19
CA LEU A 461 0.98 -0.58 -4.79
C LEU A 461 2.25 -1.25 -4.26
N ILE A 462 2.09 -2.34 -3.49
CA ILE A 462 3.14 -3.32 -3.19
C ILE A 462 2.82 -4.55 -4.03
N SER A 463 3.68 -4.84 -5.01
CA SER A 463 3.50 -5.97 -5.93
C SER A 463 4.38 -7.14 -5.47
N VAL A 464 3.80 -8.33 -5.34
CA VAL A 464 4.52 -9.61 -5.24
C VAL A 464 4.11 -10.43 -6.45
N TRP A 465 5.06 -11.04 -7.15
CA TRP A 465 4.78 -11.73 -8.41
C TRP A 465 5.06 -13.24 -8.30
N SER A 466 4.14 -14.05 -8.80
CA SER A 466 4.28 -15.51 -8.94
C SER A 466 3.78 -15.95 -10.33
N LEU A 467 4.58 -16.75 -11.02
CA LEU A 467 4.27 -17.32 -12.34
C LEU A 467 3.43 -18.60 -12.15
N VAL A 468 2.27 -18.71 -12.80
CA VAL A 468 1.39 -19.90 -12.71
C VAL A 468 1.08 -20.40 -14.13
N ARG A 469 1.11 -21.70 -14.39
CA ARG A 469 0.60 -22.27 -15.65
C ARG A 469 -0.84 -22.75 -15.48
N ASP A 470 -1.67 -22.66 -16.51
CA ASP A 470 -2.95 -23.36 -16.51
C ASP A 470 -2.81 -24.83 -16.94
N GLU A 471 -3.94 -25.55 -16.88
CA GLU A 471 -4.07 -26.97 -17.21
C GLU A 471 -3.70 -27.30 -18.67
N THR A 472 -3.56 -26.31 -19.54
CA THR A 472 -3.17 -26.47 -20.96
C THR A 472 -1.68 -26.25 -21.20
N GLY A 473 -0.91 -25.87 -20.17
CA GLY A 473 0.53 -25.68 -20.24
C GLY A 473 0.99 -24.28 -20.65
N ASP A 474 0.04 -23.35 -20.88
CA ASP A 474 0.33 -21.95 -21.19
C ASP A 474 0.73 -21.15 -19.94
N SER A 475 1.65 -20.19 -20.13
CA SER A 475 2.21 -19.38 -19.03
C SER A 475 1.26 -18.25 -18.66
N ILE A 476 0.62 -18.32 -17.50
CA ILE A 476 -0.22 -17.24 -16.95
C ILE A 476 0.60 -16.39 -15.99
N SER A 477 0.76 -15.11 -16.35
CA SER A 477 1.33 -14.12 -15.44
C SER A 477 0.29 -13.74 -14.38
N VAL A 478 0.41 -14.27 -13.16
CA VAL A 478 -0.48 -13.90 -12.05
C VAL A 478 0.15 -12.77 -11.25
N LEU A 479 -0.38 -11.56 -11.42
CA LEU A 479 -0.03 -10.46 -10.53
C LEU A 479 -0.83 -10.59 -9.24
N ALA A 480 -0.20 -11.11 -8.17
CA ALA A 480 -0.78 -11.05 -6.84
C ALA A 480 -0.61 -9.61 -6.31
N LEU A 481 -1.62 -8.78 -6.49
CA LEU A 481 -1.72 -7.57 -5.68
C LEU A 481 -1.93 -8.00 -4.23
N VAL A 482 -0.97 -7.67 -3.37
CA VAL A 482 -1.27 -7.54 -1.94
C VAL A 482 -2.07 -6.24 -1.81
N VAL A 483 -3.36 -6.29 -2.14
CA VAL A 483 -4.30 -5.31 -1.63
C VAL A 483 -4.51 -5.71 -0.17
N GLU A 484 -4.41 -4.77 0.77
CA GLU A 484 -4.78 -4.98 2.18
C GLU A 484 -6.26 -5.43 2.38
N VAL A 485 -7.02 -5.76 1.32
CA VAL A 485 -8.43 -6.20 1.39
C VAL A 485 -8.83 -7.29 0.36
N ALA A 486 -8.00 -7.69 -0.63
CA ALA A 486 -8.35 -8.77 -1.57
C ALA A 486 -7.16 -9.26 -2.41
N VAL A 487 -7.07 -10.57 -2.64
CA VAL A 487 -6.27 -11.13 -3.74
C VAL A 487 -7.10 -11.01 -5.03
N VAL A 488 -6.76 -10.07 -5.90
CA VAL A 488 -7.41 -9.95 -7.21
C VAL A 488 -6.64 -10.82 -8.19
N ARG A 489 -7.27 -11.88 -8.70
CA ARG A 489 -6.70 -12.73 -9.77
C ARG A 489 -6.95 -12.03 -11.10
N VAL A 490 -5.89 -11.45 -11.68
CA VAL A 490 -5.94 -10.90 -13.04
C VAL A 490 -5.50 -11.99 -14.00
N VAL A 491 -6.44 -12.54 -14.76
CA VAL A 491 -6.14 -13.50 -15.83
C VAL A 491 -5.97 -12.68 -17.12
N SER A 492 -4.77 -12.66 -17.66
CA SER A 492 -4.50 -12.12 -18.99
C SER A 492 -4.67 -13.25 -20.00
N SER A 493 -5.74 -13.21 -20.80
CA SER A 493 -5.74 -13.84 -22.11
C SER A 493 -5.97 -12.77 -23.17
N ASP A 494 -5.13 -12.77 -24.20
CA ASP A 494 -5.19 -11.79 -25.28
C ASP A 494 -6.54 -11.81 -26.00
N ARG A 495 -7.08 -10.60 -26.24
CA ARG A 495 -7.67 -10.11 -27.52
C ARG A 495 -8.80 -9.09 -27.38
N ALA A 496 -9.41 -8.86 -26.21
CA ALA A 496 -10.47 -7.85 -26.12
C ALA A 496 -10.75 -7.36 -24.69
N GLY A 497 -10.01 -6.33 -24.23
CA GLY A 497 -10.32 -5.60 -23.00
C GLY A 497 -10.16 -6.39 -21.70
N LEU A 498 -9.95 -5.66 -20.60
CA LEU A 498 -9.92 -6.23 -19.25
C LEU A 498 -11.30 -6.83 -18.91
N ARG A 499 -11.37 -8.14 -18.64
CA ARG A 499 -12.54 -8.76 -17.99
C ARG A 499 -12.23 -9.01 -16.52
N PHE A 500 -13.13 -8.56 -15.65
CA PHE A 500 -13.13 -8.88 -14.23
C PHE A 500 -14.07 -10.08 -14.05
N GLU A 501 -13.56 -11.22 -13.59
CA GLU A 501 -14.41 -12.32 -13.13
C GLU A 501 -14.48 -12.32 -11.60
N GLU A 502 -15.68 -12.13 -11.09
CA GLU A 502 -16.03 -12.37 -9.69
C GLU A 502 -16.40 -13.86 -9.57
N LYS A 503 -15.57 -14.67 -8.90
CA LYS A 503 -15.97 -16.04 -8.54
C LYS A 503 -17.03 -15.95 -7.45
N VAL A 504 -18.30 -15.99 -7.86
CA VAL A 504 -19.43 -16.33 -6.98
C VAL A 504 -19.29 -17.82 -6.64
N GLY A 505 -19.05 -18.12 -5.37
CA GLY A 505 -19.08 -19.48 -4.86
C GLY A 505 -20.52 -19.96 -4.72
N VAL A 506 -20.95 -20.73 -5.73
CA VAL A 506 -21.88 -21.87 -5.74
C VAL A 506 -23.16 -21.77 -4.89
N ASP A 507 -24.29 -21.70 -5.60
CA ASP A 507 -25.64 -21.93 -5.09
C ASP A 507 -25.78 -23.30 -4.41
N ALA A 508 -26.45 -23.31 -3.26
CA ALA A 508 -27.01 -24.51 -2.67
C ALA A 508 -28.42 -24.75 -3.24
N ALA A 509 -28.51 -25.64 -4.23
CA ALA A 509 -29.56 -26.66 -4.45
C ALA A 509 -29.40 -27.28 -5.84
#